data_AF-A0A1U7IFS6-F1
#
_entry.id   AF-A0A1U7IFS6-F1
#
_cell.length_a   1.000
_cell.length_b   1.000
_cell.length_c   1.000
_cell.angle_alpha   90.00
_cell.angle_beta   90.00
_cell.angle_gamma   90.00
#
_symmetry.space_group_name_H-M   'P 1'
#
loop_
_entity.id
_entity.type
_entity.pdbx_description
1 polymer ?
#
loop_
_entity_poly.entity_id
_entity_poly.type
_entity_poly.pdbx_seq_one_letter_code
_entity_poly.pdbx_strand_id
1 'polypeptide(L)'
;MQMKNLSISLPVPLVNFIEKYKTSHQYQSPSQVIEAALELLRNRELEEAYRQASEEVDSDWDITIGDGLTDETWVYWMKMYQI
;
A
#
# COMPACT_ATOMS: atom_id res chain seq x y z
N MET A 1 -3.38 -19.15 3.94
CA MET A 1 -4.68 -18.45 4.04
C MET A 1 -5.80 -19.46 3.89
N GLN A 2 -6.85 -19.38 4.70
CA GLN A 2 -8.07 -20.18 4.50
C GLN A 2 -8.97 -19.45 3.50
N MET A 3 -9.47 -20.17 2.48
CA MET A 3 -10.41 -19.64 1.50
C MET A 3 -11.83 -20.08 1.83
N LYS A 4 -12.79 -19.16 1.68
CA LYS A 4 -14.22 -19.43 1.85
C LYS A 4 -14.96 -19.06 0.57
N ASN A 5 -15.75 -20.00 0.05
CA ASN A 5 -16.60 -19.73 -1.10
C ASN A 5 -17.77 -18.84 -0.68
N LEU A 6 -18.04 -17.81 -1.48
CA LEU A 6 -19.16 -16.90 -1.31
C LEU A 6 -20.10 -17.05 -2.51
N SER A 7 -21.39 -17.22 -2.24
CA SER A 7 -22.44 -17.18 -3.25
C SER A 7 -23.18 -15.85 -3.12
N ILE A 8 -23.17 -15.06 -4.18
CA ILE A 8 -23.78 -13.72 -4.21
C ILE A 8 -24.64 -13.57 -5.46
N SER A 9 -25.69 -12.78 -5.37
CA SER A 9 -26.50 -12.37 -6.52
C SER A 9 -26.13 -10.95 -6.91
N LEU A 10 -25.81 -10.73 -8.18
CA LEU A 10 -25.44 -9.43 -8.73
C LEU A 10 -26.34 -9.07 -9.91
N PRO A 11 -26.67 -7.78 -10.10
CA PRO A 11 -27.30 -7.30 -11.33
C PRO A 11 -26.51 -7.71 -12.57
N VAL A 12 -27.22 -8.08 -13.64
CA VAL A 12 -26.64 -8.47 -14.93
C VAL A 12 -25.59 -7.48 -15.46
N PRO A 13 -25.77 -6.15 -15.36
CA PRO A 13 -24.74 -5.19 -15.79
C PRO A 13 -23.40 -5.35 -15.06
N LEU A 14 -23.40 -5.68 -13.77
CA LEU A 14 -22.17 -5.88 -13.00
C LEU A 14 -21.50 -7.19 -13.36
N VAL A 15 -22.26 -8.25 -13.61
CA VAL A 15 -21.72 -9.52 -14.11
C VAL A 15 -21.04 -9.30 -15.46
N ASN A 16 -21.69 -8.57 -16.37
CA ASN A 16 -21.12 -8.21 -17.66
C ASN A 16 -19.84 -7.36 -17.54
N PHE A 17 -19.79 -6.45 -16.56
CA PHE A 17 -18.60 -5.68 -16.26
C PHE A 17 -17.45 -6.59 -15.81
N ILE A 18 -17.71 -7.51 -14.88
CA ILE A 18 -16.70 -8.46 -14.38
C ILE A 18 -16.14 -9.29 -15.53
N GLU A 19 -16.99 -9.81 -16.41
CA GLU A 19 -16.54 -10.62 -17.56
C GLU A 19 -15.67 -9.81 -18.52
N LYS A 20 -16.06 -8.56 -18.85
CA LYS A 20 -15.25 -7.68 -19.69
C LYS A 20 -13.91 -7.35 -19.05
N TYR A 21 -13.91 -7.02 -17.76
CA TYR A 21 -12.72 -6.66 -17.01
C TYR A 21 -11.75 -7.84 -16.89
N LYS A 22 -12.29 -9.06 -16.68
CA LYS A 22 -11.54 -10.32 -16.70
C LYS A 22 -10.77 -10.48 -18.01
N THR A 23 -11.47 -10.35 -19.15
CA THR A 23 -10.85 -10.50 -20.48
C THR A 23 -9.83 -9.39 -20.78
N SER A 24 -10.13 -8.14 -20.46
CA SER A 24 -9.23 -7.03 -20.76
C SER A 24 -7.96 -7.00 -19.92
N HIS A 25 -8.01 -7.53 -18.69
CA HIS A 25 -6.87 -7.55 -17.75
C HIS A 25 -6.29 -8.96 -17.55
N GLN A 26 -6.69 -9.94 -18.36
CA GLN A 26 -6.15 -11.31 -18.38
C GLN A 26 -6.29 -12.07 -17.04
N TYR A 27 -7.33 -11.77 -16.27
CA TYR A 27 -7.64 -12.55 -15.08
C TYR A 27 -8.15 -13.95 -15.44
N GLN A 28 -7.85 -14.92 -14.60
CA GLN A 28 -8.18 -16.33 -14.82
C GLN A 28 -9.63 -16.65 -14.44
N SER A 29 -10.24 -15.85 -13.55
CA SER A 29 -11.61 -16.10 -13.08
C SER A 29 -12.34 -14.80 -12.69
N PRO A 30 -13.69 -14.80 -12.67
CA PRO A 30 -14.47 -13.71 -12.11
C PRO A 30 -14.12 -13.43 -10.63
N SER A 31 -13.80 -14.47 -9.87
CA SER A 31 -13.40 -14.33 -8.46
C SER A 31 -12.11 -13.53 -8.30
N GLN A 32 -11.13 -13.65 -9.21
CA GLN A 32 -9.92 -12.83 -9.17
C GLN A 32 -10.21 -11.34 -9.43
N VAL A 33 -11.17 -11.04 -10.32
CA VAL A 33 -11.61 -9.66 -10.53
C VAL A 33 -12.26 -9.10 -9.27
N ILE A 34 -13.07 -9.90 -8.58
CA ILE A 34 -13.71 -9.51 -7.31
C ILE A 34 -12.66 -9.32 -6.21
N GLU A 35 -11.69 -10.22 -6.10
CA GLU A 35 -10.57 -10.11 -5.16
C GLU A 35 -9.78 -8.81 -5.37
N ALA A 36 -9.38 -8.53 -6.62
CA ALA A 36 -8.69 -7.28 -6.96
C ALA A 36 -9.54 -6.04 -6.63
N ALA A 37 -10.86 -6.08 -6.88
CA ALA A 37 -11.75 -4.99 -6.51
C ALA A 37 -11.83 -4.78 -4.99
N LEU A 38 -11.85 -5.86 -4.19
CA LEU A 38 -11.84 -5.77 -2.73
C LEU A 38 -10.51 -5.23 -2.20
N GLU A 39 -9.38 -5.61 -2.78
CA GLU A 39 -8.08 -5.04 -2.45
C GLU A 39 -8.02 -3.53 -2.75
N LEU A 40 -8.56 -3.12 -3.90
CA LEU A 40 -8.66 -1.70 -4.25
C LEU A 40 -9.52 -0.92 -3.24
N LEU A 41 -10.62 -1.50 -2.76
CA LEU A 41 -11.44 -0.86 -1.71
C LEU A 41 -10.65 -0.70 -0.41
N ARG A 42 -9.97 -1.76 0.03
CA ARG A 42 -9.12 -1.71 1.24
C ARG A 42 -8.02 -0.66 1.13
N ASN A 43 -7.37 -0.56 -0.03
CA ASN A 43 -6.31 0.40 -0.26
C ASN A 43 -6.83 1.84 -0.23
N ARG A 44 -8.03 2.10 -0.77
CA ARG A 44 -8.65 3.43 -0.68
C ARG A 44 -8.97 3.86 0.75
N GLU A 45 -9.48 2.94 1.56
CA GLU A 45 -9.74 3.20 2.98
C GLU A 45 -8.43 3.48 3.74
N LEU A 46 -7.37 2.75 3.40
CA LEU A 46 -6.05 2.97 3.95
C LEU A 46 -5.46 4.32 3.53
N GLU A 47 -5.56 4.70 2.26
CA GLU A 47 -5.14 6.02 1.76
C GLU A 47 -5.89 7.16 2.46
N GLU A 48 -7.19 7.01 2.72
CA GLU A 48 -7.98 7.97 3.50
C GLU A 48 -7.50 8.07 4.94
N ALA A 49 -7.29 6.93 5.61
CA ALA A 49 -6.79 6.92 6.98
C ALA A 49 -5.40 7.57 7.10
N TYR A 50 -4.49 7.30 6.16
CA TYR A 50 -3.18 7.94 6.14
C TYR A 50 -3.27 9.44 5.90
N ARG A 51 -4.16 9.89 5.01
CA ARG A 51 -4.39 11.32 4.79
C ARG A 51 -4.87 12.00 6.07
N GLN A 52 -5.87 11.44 6.74
CA GLN A 52 -6.39 12.01 8.00
C GLN A 52 -5.32 12.02 9.09
N ALA A 53 -4.58 10.92 9.26
CA ALA A 53 -3.49 10.86 10.25
C ALA A 53 -2.37 11.86 9.95
N SER A 54 -2.12 12.17 8.67
CA SER A 54 -1.12 13.17 8.28
C SER A 54 -1.53 14.62 8.55
N GLU A 55 -2.81 14.89 8.82
CA GLU A 55 -3.27 16.22 9.24
C GLU A 55 -2.87 16.54 10.69
N GLU A 56 -2.63 15.51 11.52
CA GLU A 56 -2.23 15.63 12.93
C GLU A 56 -0.70 15.60 13.14
N VAL A 57 0.08 15.94 12.11
CA VAL A 57 1.55 15.95 12.20
C VAL A 57 2.02 16.95 13.25
N ASP A 58 2.70 16.44 14.27
CA ASP A 58 3.32 17.23 15.33
C ASP A 58 4.72 17.70 14.90
N SER A 59 4.88 19.02 14.75
CA SER A 59 6.13 19.67 14.33
C SER A 59 7.28 19.46 15.32
N ASP A 60 6.99 19.07 16.57
CA ASP A 60 8.04 18.79 17.56
C ASP A 60 8.92 17.61 17.13
N TRP A 61 8.45 16.74 16.24
CA TRP A 61 9.25 15.65 15.68
C TRP A 61 10.31 16.11 14.66
N ASP A 62 10.18 17.31 14.08
CA ASP A 62 11.11 17.82 13.08
C ASP A 62 12.54 17.96 13.61
N ILE A 63 12.70 18.18 14.93
CA ILE A 63 14.01 18.31 15.59
C ILE A 63 14.82 17.00 15.53
N THR A 64 14.14 15.85 15.43
CA THR A 64 14.77 14.51 15.44
C THR A 64 15.09 13.97 14.04
N ILE A 65 14.69 14.67 12.97
CA ILE A 65 14.90 14.22 11.57
C ILE A 65 16.39 14.01 11.24
N GLY A 66 17.28 14.75 11.92
CA GLY A 66 18.74 14.68 11.74
C GLY A 66 19.47 13.73 12.70
N ASP A 67 18.77 13.12 13.66
CA ASP A 67 19.41 12.28 14.67
C ASP A 67 20.08 11.06 14.02
N GLY A 68 21.38 10.87 14.29
CA GLY A 68 22.17 9.76 13.73
C GLY A 68 22.70 9.97 12.31
N LEU A 69 22.31 11.05 11.61
CA LEU A 69 22.87 11.40 10.29
C LEU A 69 24.19 12.17 10.38
N THR A 70 24.44 12.84 11.51
CA THR A 70 25.71 13.52 11.80
C THR A 70 26.71 12.65 12.54
N ASP A 71 26.58 11.32 12.49
CA ASP A 71 27.57 10.44 13.11
C ASP A 71 28.86 10.48 12.28
N GLU A 72 29.74 11.42 12.66
CA GLU A 72 31.08 11.62 12.13
C GLU A 72 32.01 10.42 12.42
N THR A 73 31.48 9.27 12.86
CA THR A 73 32.26 8.06 13.15
C THR A 73 33.10 7.65 11.95
N TRP A 74 32.59 7.80 10.72
CA TRP A 74 33.35 7.57 9.48
C TRP A 74 34.57 8.49 9.30
N VAL A 75 34.50 9.74 9.79
CA VAL A 75 35.59 10.73 9.70
C VAL A 75 36.75 10.35 10.62
N TYR A 76 36.47 9.73 11.76
CA TYR A 76 37.51 9.24 12.68
C TYR A 76 38.26 8.03 12.11
N TRP A 77 37.57 7.10 11.44
CA TRP A 77 38.21 5.95 10.78
C TRP A 77 39.08 6.36 9.60
N MET A 78 38.65 7.31 8.77
CA MET A 78 39.47 7.84 7.65
C MET A 78 40.72 8.59 8.12
N LYS A 79 40.60 9.39 9.20
CA LYS A 79 41.77 10.07 9.79
C LYS A 79 42.76 9.11 10.46
N MET A 80 42.27 7.97 10.98
CA MET A 80 43.11 6.96 11.62
C MET A 80 43.87 6.08 10.61
N TYR A 81 43.33 5.90 9.39
CA TYR A 81 43.91 5.01 8.38
C TYR A 81 44.58 5.69 7.17
N GLN A 82 44.69 7.03 7.11
CA GLN A 82 45.38 7.79 6.04
C GLN A 82 45.23 7.16 4.63
N ILE A 83 43.98 6.98 4.18
CA ILE A 83 43.66 6.76 2.76
C ILE A 83 43.05 8.05 2.23
#